data_AF-A0A4Y5SMT0-F1
#
_entry.id   AF-A0A4Y5SMT0-F1
#
_cell.length_a   1.000
_cell.length_b   1.000
_cell.length_c   1.000
_cell.angle_alpha   90.00
_cell.angle_beta   90.00
_cell.angle_gamma   90.00
#
_symmetry.space_group_name_H-M   'P 1'
#
loop_
_entity.id
_entity.type
_entity.pdbx_description
1 polymer ?
#
loop_
_entity_poly.entity_id
_entity_poly.type
_entity_poly.pdbx_seq_one_letter_code
_entity_poly.pdbx_strand_id
1 'polypeptide(L)'
;MQANNELPEDLRSRIGEMVEKGEVNGAIALIKGLPREYVNEELTYEVVDTAVALASGGDLKGALDFVGILDGEQFDWALWRVFREYLDECSPEKAVNAFKEHYRLIKPESKTEVLLDIARCAGEEKPDLARNALELALKWARHVRGRSNRDWRLEMVFNEARDLEQWDIAERACEAMGSKTRRDVLRETIPNDEIEGEISTCRELVEALKKRRVSAEGALDLVIEAHMEYEKELLQAKGLNPRFYKLVALKTPEGAVFYAVPKLLYPLALIYLKLRALGRNGRSGPT
;
A
#
# COMPACT_ATOMS: atom_id res chain seq x y z
N MET A 1 25.26 39.44 20.81
CA MET A 1 25.47 39.15 19.38
C MET A 1 25.10 37.70 19.18
N GLN A 2 23.91 37.42 18.68
CA GLN A 2 23.56 36.09 18.17
C GLN A 2 24.21 35.99 16.78
N ALA A 3 25.16 35.07 16.62
CA ALA A 3 25.66 34.74 15.30
C ALA A 3 24.52 34.00 14.57
N ASN A 4 24.07 34.54 13.44
CA ASN A 4 23.35 33.77 12.43
C ASN A 4 24.33 32.71 11.91
N ASN A 5 24.32 31.54 12.54
CA ASN A 5 25.06 30.37 12.08
C ASN A 5 24.22 29.63 11.05
N GLU A 6 23.99 30.25 9.89
CA GLU A 6 23.44 29.54 8.74
C GLU A 6 24.47 28.49 8.27
N LEU A 7 24.03 27.26 8.03
CA LEU A 7 24.84 26.25 7.34
C LEU A 7 25.35 26.82 6.01
N PRO A 8 26.64 26.65 5.64
CA PRO A 8 27.10 27.02 4.31
C PRO A 8 26.27 26.26 3.24
N GLU A 9 25.67 26.97 2.28
CA GLU A 9 24.91 26.36 1.17
C GLU A 9 25.72 25.26 0.44
N ASP A 10 27.05 25.43 0.39
CA ASP A 10 28.02 24.47 -0.14
C ASP A 10 27.93 23.09 0.53
N LEU A 11 27.64 23.04 1.83
CA LEU A 11 27.55 21.79 2.58
C LEU A 11 26.28 20.99 2.24
N ARG A 12 25.13 21.66 2.09
CA ARG A 12 23.87 21.02 1.69
C ARG A 12 23.97 20.46 0.27
N SER A 13 24.47 21.27 -0.66
CA SER A 13 24.67 20.85 -2.06
C SER A 13 25.60 19.65 -2.13
N ARG A 14 26.67 19.66 -1.35
CA ARG A 14 27.61 18.54 -1.29
C ARG A 14 26.98 17.26 -0.76
N ILE A 15 26.17 17.34 0.29
CA ILE A 15 25.44 16.16 0.81
C ILE A 15 24.49 15.61 -0.26
N GLY A 16 23.71 16.48 -0.90
CA GLY A 16 22.80 16.10 -1.99
C GLY A 16 23.52 15.40 -3.14
N GLU A 17 24.62 15.96 -3.63
CA GLU A 17 25.43 15.34 -4.68
C GLU A 17 25.98 13.97 -4.29
N MET A 18 26.39 13.80 -3.03
CA MET A 18 26.88 12.51 -2.54
C MET A 18 25.75 11.47 -2.56
N VAL A 19 24.54 11.85 -2.13
CA VAL A 19 23.37 10.95 -2.17
C VAL A 19 23.01 10.58 -3.61
N GLU A 20 22.96 11.55 -4.52
CA GLU A 20 22.68 11.31 -5.95
C GLU A 20 23.71 10.39 -6.62
N LYS A 21 24.98 10.49 -6.22
CA LYS A 21 26.07 9.61 -6.70
C LYS A 21 26.10 8.24 -6.02
N GLY A 22 25.21 7.98 -5.05
CA GLY A 22 25.18 6.73 -4.28
C GLY A 22 26.26 6.64 -3.19
N GLU A 23 26.95 7.73 -2.88
CA GLU A 23 27.96 7.83 -1.81
C GLU A 23 27.31 8.00 -0.42
N VAL A 24 26.25 7.24 -0.15
CA VAL A 24 25.37 7.38 1.04
C VAL A 24 26.16 7.27 2.35
N ASN A 25 27.12 6.33 2.44
CA ASN A 25 27.96 6.19 3.64
C ASN A 25 28.86 7.41 3.87
N GLY A 26 29.31 8.06 2.79
CA GLY A 26 30.07 9.30 2.88
C GLY A 26 29.21 10.46 3.37
N ALA A 27 27.98 10.58 2.87
CA ALA A 27 27.00 11.57 3.33
C ALA A 27 26.68 11.37 4.83
N ILE A 28 26.45 10.13 5.27
CA ILE A 28 26.24 9.79 6.69
C ILE A 28 27.43 10.21 7.55
N ALA A 29 28.65 9.90 7.12
CA ALA A 29 29.85 10.25 7.87
C ALA A 29 30.04 11.76 7.98
N LEU A 30 29.75 12.49 6.90
CA LEU A 30 29.80 13.95 6.86
C LEU A 30 28.79 14.55 7.84
N ILE A 31 27.51 14.12 7.78
CA ILE A 31 26.45 14.61 8.66
C ILE A 31 26.76 14.30 10.13
N LYS A 32 27.19 13.07 10.45
CA LYS A 32 27.54 12.68 11.83
C LYS A 32 28.75 13.45 12.38
N GLY A 33 29.59 13.99 11.51
CA GLY A 33 30.73 14.83 11.88
C GLY A 33 30.35 16.27 12.26
N LEU A 34 29.11 16.69 12.02
CA LEU A 34 28.66 18.05 12.30
C LEU A 34 28.24 18.23 13.77
N PRO A 35 28.38 19.46 14.32
CA PRO A 35 27.80 19.78 15.61
C PRO A 35 26.28 19.58 15.62
N ARG A 36 25.72 19.06 16.72
CA ARG A 36 24.29 18.74 16.84
C ARG A 36 23.34 19.90 16.54
N GLU A 37 23.78 21.12 16.84
CA GLU A 37 23.01 22.36 16.62
C GLU A 37 22.64 22.56 15.14
N TYR A 38 23.46 22.06 14.21
CA TYR A 38 23.21 22.14 12.78
C TYR A 38 22.29 21.01 12.24
N VAL A 39 22.16 19.93 12.99
CA VAL A 39 21.50 18.69 12.52
C VAL A 39 19.98 18.75 12.71
N ASN A 40 19.49 19.40 13.77
CA ASN A 40 18.10 19.27 14.22
C ASN A 40 17.08 20.22 13.56
N GLU A 41 17.51 21.29 12.90
CA GLU A 41 16.60 22.18 12.17
C GLU A 41 17.03 22.38 10.72
N GLU A 42 18.30 22.74 10.49
CA GLU A 42 18.77 23.10 9.15
C GLU A 42 18.88 21.89 8.22
N LEU A 43 19.37 20.75 8.72
CA LEU A 43 19.70 19.58 7.90
C LEU A 43 18.65 18.46 7.91
N THR A 44 17.47 18.70 8.49
CA THR A 44 16.44 17.65 8.64
C THR A 44 16.14 16.93 7.31
N TYR A 45 16.02 17.68 6.21
CA TYR A 45 15.73 17.11 4.90
C TYR A 45 16.90 16.29 4.37
N GLU A 46 18.12 16.78 4.49
CA GLU A 46 19.33 16.09 4.05
C GLU A 46 19.57 14.79 4.84
N VAL A 47 19.24 14.79 6.13
CA VAL A 47 19.23 13.57 6.95
C VAL A 47 18.20 12.57 6.43
N VAL A 48 16.98 13.04 6.15
CA VAL A 48 15.90 12.20 5.64
C VAL A 48 16.22 11.63 4.26
N ASP A 49 16.69 12.45 3.32
CA ASP A 49 17.05 12.00 1.96
C ASP A 49 18.19 10.98 1.99
N THR A 50 19.20 11.21 2.84
CA THR A 50 20.28 10.25 3.05
C THR A 50 19.75 8.95 3.68
N ALA A 51 18.84 9.02 4.64
CA ALA A 51 18.21 7.85 5.25
C ALA A 51 17.34 7.09 4.24
N VAL A 52 16.57 7.79 3.40
CA VAL A 52 15.76 7.21 2.34
C VAL A 52 16.65 6.47 1.34
N ALA A 53 17.76 7.09 0.89
CA ALA A 53 18.70 6.43 0.00
C ALA A 53 19.30 5.14 0.61
N LEU A 54 19.61 5.17 1.92
CA LEU A 54 20.06 3.98 2.64
C LEU A 54 18.97 2.89 2.72
N ALA A 55 17.72 3.28 3.01
CA ALA A 55 16.60 2.36 3.08
C ALA A 55 16.29 1.74 1.70
N SER A 56 16.36 2.51 0.62
CA SER A 56 16.20 2.03 -0.76
C SER A 56 17.28 1.02 -1.15
N GLY A 57 18.49 1.14 -0.57
CA GLY A 57 19.54 0.12 -0.65
C GLY A 57 19.26 -1.17 0.14
N GLY A 58 18.14 -1.25 0.85
CA GLY A 58 17.68 -2.42 1.61
C GLY A 58 17.93 -2.34 3.12
N ASP A 59 18.70 -1.35 3.60
CA ASP A 59 19.05 -1.21 5.02
C ASP A 59 18.08 -0.27 5.75
N LEU A 60 16.83 -0.71 5.91
CA LEU A 60 15.82 0.04 6.67
C LEU A 60 16.27 0.31 8.11
N LYS A 61 16.86 -0.69 8.77
CA LYS A 61 17.26 -0.53 10.17
C LYS A 61 18.35 0.53 10.32
N GLY A 62 19.38 0.48 9.48
CA GLY A 62 20.44 1.49 9.45
C GLY A 62 19.90 2.88 9.13
N ALA A 63 18.94 2.99 8.22
CA ALA A 63 18.26 4.25 7.91
C ALA A 63 17.52 4.82 9.13
N LEU A 64 16.74 3.99 9.84
CA LEU A 64 16.01 4.41 11.03
C LEU A 64 16.95 4.72 12.21
N ASP A 65 18.06 3.99 12.34
CA ASP A 65 19.12 4.29 13.31
C ASP A 65 19.80 5.63 12.99
N PHE A 66 19.98 5.95 11.70
CA PHE A 66 20.55 7.21 11.25
C PHE A 66 19.62 8.40 11.51
N VAL A 67 18.31 8.26 11.26
CA VAL A 67 17.30 9.27 11.62
C VAL A 67 17.32 9.59 13.12
N GLY A 68 17.79 8.67 13.96
CA GLY A 68 18.00 8.87 15.40
C GLY A 68 18.97 9.99 15.79
N ILE A 69 19.66 10.63 14.83
CA ILE A 69 20.42 11.86 15.10
C ILE A 69 19.53 13.11 15.22
N LEU A 70 18.30 13.04 14.71
CA LEU A 70 17.31 14.11 14.81
C LEU A 70 16.60 14.03 16.15
N ASP A 71 16.43 15.18 16.80
CA ASP A 71 15.61 15.35 18.00
C ASP A 71 14.36 16.19 17.70
N GLY A 72 13.36 16.15 18.59
CA GLY A 72 12.22 17.08 18.56
C GLY A 72 11.06 16.67 17.65
N GLU A 73 10.25 17.64 17.24
CA GLU A 73 8.96 17.37 16.57
C GLU A 73 9.08 16.74 15.18
N GLN A 74 10.22 16.95 14.51
CA GLN A 74 10.52 16.45 13.16
C GLN A 74 10.91 14.97 13.14
N PHE A 75 11.34 14.41 14.28
CA PHE A 75 11.83 13.04 14.35
C PHE A 75 10.79 12.01 13.91
N ASP A 76 9.53 12.14 14.37
CA ASP A 76 8.46 11.22 13.98
C ASP A 76 8.11 11.34 12.48
N TRP A 77 8.14 12.57 11.94
CA TRP A 77 7.94 12.80 10.51
C TRP A 77 9.06 12.17 9.68
N ALA A 78 10.31 12.29 10.11
CA ALA A 78 11.46 11.69 9.45
C ALA A 78 11.37 10.16 9.42
N LEU A 79 11.02 9.53 10.56
CA LEU A 79 10.77 8.09 10.62
C LEU A 79 9.65 7.68 9.65
N TRP A 80 8.51 8.37 9.70
CA TRP A 80 7.39 8.12 8.81
C TRP A 80 7.80 8.22 7.34
N ARG A 81 8.56 9.25 6.96
CA ARG A 81 9.03 9.46 5.60
C ARG A 81 9.90 8.31 5.10
N VAL A 82 10.84 7.84 5.93
CA VAL A 82 11.70 6.69 5.58
C VAL A 82 10.86 5.42 5.39
N PHE A 83 9.87 5.15 6.24
CA PHE A 83 8.98 4.01 6.05
C PHE A 83 8.18 4.10 4.75
N ARG A 84 7.62 5.27 4.45
CA ARG A 84 6.81 5.50 3.23
C ARG A 84 7.63 5.21 1.97
N GLU A 85 8.82 5.77 1.88
CA GLU A 85 9.70 5.57 0.72
C GLU A 85 10.21 4.13 0.63
N TYR A 86 10.55 3.51 1.77
CA TYR A 86 10.97 2.11 1.79
C TYR A 86 9.89 1.17 1.23
N LEU A 87 8.62 1.46 1.54
CA LEU A 87 7.45 0.66 1.15
C LEU A 87 6.84 1.05 -0.21
N ASP A 88 7.33 2.09 -0.88
CA ASP A 88 6.79 2.57 -2.16
C ASP A 88 6.93 1.50 -3.26
N GLU A 89 8.16 0.97 -3.43
CA GLU A 89 8.40 -0.26 -4.19
C GLU A 89 8.05 -1.47 -3.34
N CYS A 90 6.75 -1.72 -3.26
CA CYS A 90 6.09 -2.65 -2.37
C CYS A 90 6.50 -4.12 -2.60
N SER A 91 6.93 -4.81 -1.53
CA SER A 91 7.21 -6.25 -1.55
C SER A 91 6.86 -6.91 -0.20
N PRO A 92 6.52 -8.21 -0.17
CA PRO A 92 6.25 -8.93 1.08
C PRO A 92 7.45 -8.96 2.03
N GLU A 93 8.68 -8.98 1.52
CA GLU A 93 9.92 -8.95 2.32
C GLU A 93 10.09 -7.58 3.00
N LYS A 94 9.89 -6.50 2.25
CA LYS A 94 9.90 -5.14 2.79
C LYS A 94 8.82 -4.98 3.86
N ALA A 95 7.61 -5.51 3.64
CA ALA A 95 6.56 -5.51 4.64
C ALA A 95 6.98 -6.20 5.95
N VAL A 96 7.65 -7.35 5.88
CA VAL A 96 8.17 -8.06 7.07
C VAL A 96 9.19 -7.21 7.82
N ASN A 97 10.14 -6.61 7.10
CA ASN A 97 11.18 -5.80 7.72
C ASN A 97 10.60 -4.53 8.34
N ALA A 98 9.70 -3.85 7.63
CA ALA A 98 9.02 -2.67 8.15
C ALA A 98 8.16 -3.00 9.38
N PHE A 99 7.46 -4.14 9.37
CA PHE A 99 6.68 -4.58 10.53
C PHE A 99 7.55 -4.87 11.75
N LYS A 100 8.80 -5.31 11.59
CA LYS A 100 9.70 -5.46 12.75
C LYS A 100 10.05 -4.12 13.37
N GLU A 101 10.19 -3.06 12.58
CA GLU A 101 10.67 -1.75 13.04
C GLU A 101 9.54 -0.73 13.31
N HIS A 102 8.27 -1.04 12.98
CA HIS A 102 7.14 -0.10 13.08
C HIS A 102 6.95 0.51 14.49
N TYR A 103 7.44 -0.16 15.54
CA TYR A 103 7.34 0.30 16.92
C TYR A 103 8.09 1.62 17.16
N ARG A 104 9.08 1.95 16.31
CA ARG A 104 9.89 3.17 16.39
C ARG A 104 9.10 4.45 16.12
N LEU A 105 8.05 4.37 15.29
CA LEU A 105 7.12 5.48 15.10
C LEU A 105 6.52 5.87 16.45
N ILE A 106 6.23 7.15 16.64
CA ILE A 106 5.76 7.69 17.92
C ILE A 106 4.27 8.05 17.79
N LYS A 107 3.91 8.85 16.79
CA LYS A 107 2.56 9.38 16.65
C LYS A 107 1.58 8.31 16.16
N PRO A 108 0.37 8.20 16.74
CA PRO A 108 -0.65 7.26 16.29
C PRO A 108 -1.01 7.41 14.80
N GLU A 109 -0.99 8.64 14.29
CA GLU A 109 -1.24 8.97 12.89
C GLU A 109 -0.22 8.27 11.98
N SER A 110 1.07 8.50 12.26
CA SER A 110 2.20 7.92 11.51
C SER A 110 2.22 6.39 11.59
N LYS A 111 1.95 5.83 12.77
CA LYS A 111 1.81 4.37 12.96
C LYS A 111 0.69 3.80 12.10
N THR A 112 -0.47 4.45 12.09
CA THR A 112 -1.63 3.97 11.33
C THR A 112 -1.29 3.89 9.84
N GLU A 113 -0.74 4.96 9.27
CA GLU A 113 -0.37 4.96 7.84
C GLU A 113 0.62 3.87 7.47
N VAL A 114 1.73 3.78 8.19
CA VAL A 114 2.78 2.81 7.87
C VAL A 114 2.27 1.38 8.04
N LEU A 115 1.41 1.12 9.03
CA LEU A 115 0.80 -0.20 9.19
C LEU A 115 -0.17 -0.54 8.05
N LEU A 116 -0.86 0.45 7.47
CA LEU A 116 -1.68 0.23 6.27
C LEU A 116 -0.81 -0.09 5.05
N ASP A 117 0.31 0.61 4.85
CA ASP A 117 1.24 0.30 3.77
C ASP A 117 1.88 -1.08 3.94
N ILE A 118 2.24 -1.46 5.18
CA ILE A 118 2.70 -2.81 5.50
C ILE A 118 1.63 -3.84 5.15
N ALA A 119 0.36 -3.58 5.51
CA ALA A 119 -0.72 -4.50 5.19
C ALA A 119 -0.90 -4.67 3.68
N ARG A 120 -0.86 -3.58 2.93
CA ARG A 120 -0.92 -3.56 1.46
C ARG A 120 0.21 -4.39 0.84
N CYS A 121 1.44 -4.21 1.33
CA CYS A 121 2.61 -4.91 0.82
C CYS A 121 2.72 -6.36 1.25
N ALA A 122 2.18 -6.71 2.40
CA ALA A 122 2.01 -8.09 2.80
C ALA A 122 0.98 -8.79 1.90
N GLY A 123 -0.16 -8.14 1.66
CA GLY A 123 -1.22 -8.59 0.76
C GLY A 123 -1.66 -10.04 0.99
N GLU A 124 -2.13 -10.68 -0.09
CA GLU A 124 -2.45 -12.11 -0.13
C GLU A 124 -1.20 -13.00 0.07
N GLU A 125 0.00 -12.44 -0.09
CA GLU A 125 1.23 -13.20 0.01
C GLU A 125 1.65 -13.53 1.44
N LYS A 126 1.31 -12.66 2.38
CA LYS A 126 1.53 -12.83 3.81
C LYS A 126 0.25 -12.42 4.56
N PRO A 127 -0.84 -13.18 4.43
CA PRO A 127 -2.16 -12.76 4.93
C PRO A 127 -2.16 -12.57 6.46
N ASP A 128 -1.43 -13.39 7.22
CA ASP A 128 -1.30 -13.22 8.67
C ASP A 128 -0.60 -11.91 9.03
N LEU A 129 0.43 -11.53 8.28
CA LEU A 129 1.13 -10.25 8.48
C LEU A 129 0.21 -9.08 8.12
N ALA A 130 -0.50 -9.16 7.00
CA ALA A 130 -1.45 -8.15 6.58
C ALA A 130 -2.54 -7.94 7.62
N ARG A 131 -3.13 -9.03 8.12
CA ARG A 131 -4.13 -9.02 9.19
C ARG A 131 -3.60 -8.41 10.49
N ASN A 132 -2.41 -8.83 10.93
CA ASN A 132 -1.79 -8.28 12.14
C ASN A 132 -1.49 -6.78 12.02
N ALA A 133 -1.05 -6.34 10.83
CA ALA A 133 -0.81 -4.94 10.54
C ALA A 133 -2.12 -4.12 10.58
N LEU A 134 -3.20 -4.62 9.97
CA LEU A 134 -4.52 -3.99 10.01
C LEU A 134 -5.10 -3.91 11.43
N GLU A 135 -4.95 -4.95 12.25
CA GLU A 135 -5.38 -4.94 13.66
C GLU A 135 -4.66 -3.85 14.46
N LEU A 136 -3.34 -3.72 14.26
CA LEU A 136 -2.56 -2.66 14.88
C LEU A 136 -2.93 -1.28 14.33
N ALA A 137 -3.17 -1.15 13.02
CA ALA A 137 -3.61 0.09 12.40
C ALA A 137 -4.95 0.55 12.99
N LEU A 138 -5.92 -0.36 13.11
CA LEU A 138 -7.21 -0.09 13.76
C LEU A 138 -7.03 0.36 15.21
N LYS A 139 -6.15 -0.31 15.96
CA LYS A 139 -5.84 0.08 17.34
C LYS A 139 -5.30 1.50 17.40
N TRP A 140 -4.30 1.84 16.59
CA TRP A 140 -3.67 3.17 16.61
C TRP A 140 -4.58 4.27 16.08
N ALA A 141 -5.36 3.99 15.03
CA ALA A 141 -6.36 4.91 14.49
C ALA A 141 -7.32 5.39 15.60
N ARG A 142 -7.79 4.50 16.46
CA ARG A 142 -8.66 4.85 17.61
C ARG A 142 -8.03 5.83 18.60
N HIS A 143 -6.70 5.88 18.68
CA HIS A 143 -5.94 6.74 19.60
C HIS A 143 -5.52 8.08 18.98
N VAL A 144 -5.81 8.30 17.69
CA VAL A 144 -5.56 9.58 17.00
C VAL A 144 -6.35 10.71 17.65
N ARG A 145 -5.71 11.86 17.84
CA ARG A 145 -6.34 13.05 18.44
C ARG A 145 -7.14 13.81 17.39
N GLY A 146 -8.26 14.38 17.83
CA GLY A 146 -9.20 15.08 16.97
C GLY A 146 -10.16 14.13 16.25
N ARG A 147 -11.48 14.41 16.35
CA ARG A 147 -12.52 13.52 15.81
C ARG A 147 -12.39 13.34 14.30
N SER A 148 -12.23 14.43 13.56
CA SER A 148 -12.16 14.39 12.10
C SER A 148 -10.96 13.58 11.60
N ASN A 149 -9.78 13.79 12.20
CA ASN A 149 -8.57 13.06 11.83
C ASN A 149 -8.71 11.58 12.17
N ARG A 150 -9.20 11.24 13.37
CA ARG A 150 -9.46 9.86 13.77
C ARG A 150 -10.45 9.16 12.83
N ASP A 151 -11.57 9.78 12.50
CA ASP A 151 -12.58 9.19 11.63
C ASP A 151 -12.00 8.95 10.22
N TRP A 152 -11.21 9.88 9.68
CA TRP A 152 -10.51 9.70 8.40
C TRP A 152 -9.53 8.52 8.44
N ARG A 153 -8.77 8.36 9.53
CA ARG A 153 -7.87 7.20 9.69
C ARG A 153 -8.62 5.88 9.78
N LEU A 154 -9.76 5.85 10.48
CA LEU A 154 -10.61 4.66 10.57
C LEU A 154 -11.22 4.30 9.21
N GLU A 155 -11.56 5.30 8.40
CA GLU A 155 -11.99 5.10 7.01
C GLU A 155 -10.87 4.50 6.15
N MET A 156 -9.62 4.98 6.27
CA MET A 156 -8.48 4.36 5.59
C MET A 156 -8.32 2.88 5.98
N VAL A 157 -8.45 2.56 7.28
CA VAL A 157 -8.41 1.17 7.78
C VAL A 157 -9.57 0.34 7.19
N PHE A 158 -10.78 0.91 7.14
CA PHE A 158 -11.94 0.25 6.55
C PHE A 158 -11.70 -0.09 5.07
N ASN A 159 -11.20 0.86 4.28
CA ASN A 159 -10.94 0.68 2.86
C ASN A 159 -9.85 -0.38 2.61
N GLU A 160 -8.72 -0.29 3.30
CA GLU A 160 -7.64 -1.27 3.13
C GLU A 160 -8.07 -2.67 3.59
N ALA A 161 -8.79 -2.78 4.72
CA ALA A 161 -9.32 -4.06 5.19
C ALA A 161 -10.35 -4.65 4.22
N ARG A 162 -11.20 -3.82 3.60
CA ARG A 162 -12.14 -4.23 2.54
C ARG A 162 -11.39 -4.77 1.33
N ASP A 163 -10.38 -4.03 0.86
CA ASP A 163 -9.61 -4.39 -0.33
C ASP A 163 -8.82 -5.69 -0.12
N LEU A 164 -8.39 -5.98 1.11
CA LEU A 164 -7.73 -7.22 1.54
C LEU A 164 -8.69 -8.30 2.09
N GLU A 165 -10.00 -8.12 1.94
CA GLU A 165 -11.05 -9.05 2.39
C GLU A 165 -11.03 -9.40 3.89
N GLN A 166 -10.42 -8.54 4.71
CA GLN A 166 -10.47 -8.64 6.17
C GLN A 166 -11.78 -8.01 6.68
N TRP A 167 -12.90 -8.61 6.27
CA TRP A 167 -14.25 -8.09 6.45
C TRP A 167 -14.62 -7.82 7.91
N ASP A 168 -14.13 -8.63 8.84
CA ASP A 168 -14.35 -8.43 10.28
C ASP A 168 -13.62 -7.19 10.80
N ILE A 169 -12.42 -6.90 10.28
CA ILE A 169 -11.68 -5.68 10.60
C ILE A 169 -12.35 -4.47 9.96
N ALA A 170 -12.83 -4.59 8.72
CA ALA A 170 -13.60 -3.55 8.06
C ALA A 170 -14.86 -3.19 8.88
N GLU A 171 -15.64 -4.18 9.31
CA GLU A 171 -16.81 -3.96 10.18
C GLU A 171 -16.44 -3.20 11.45
N ARG A 172 -15.40 -3.65 12.18
CA ARG A 172 -14.91 -3.01 13.42
C ARG A 172 -14.33 -1.60 13.22
N ALA A 173 -13.77 -1.31 12.05
CA ALA A 173 -13.33 0.03 11.68
C ALA A 173 -14.54 0.94 11.46
N CYS A 174 -15.55 0.45 10.71
CA CYS A 174 -16.82 1.14 10.50
C CYS A 174 -17.56 1.47 11.81
N GLU A 175 -17.60 0.51 12.72
CA GLU A 175 -18.24 0.70 14.02
C GLU A 175 -17.55 1.76 14.88
N ALA A 176 -16.23 1.88 14.74
CA ALA A 176 -15.43 2.86 15.47
C ALA A 176 -15.56 4.29 14.93
N MET A 177 -16.04 4.46 13.69
CA MET A 177 -16.26 5.78 13.08
C MET A 177 -17.48 6.50 13.67
N GLY A 178 -17.44 7.84 13.67
CA GLY A 178 -18.60 8.68 13.92
C GLY A 178 -19.73 8.45 12.92
N SER A 179 -20.98 8.70 13.35
CA SER A 179 -22.20 8.46 12.55
C SER A 179 -22.28 9.29 11.26
N LYS A 180 -21.59 10.43 11.19
CA LYS A 180 -21.49 11.22 9.95
C LYS A 180 -20.59 10.52 8.94
N THR A 181 -19.33 10.28 9.29
CA THR A 181 -18.36 9.60 8.41
C THR A 181 -18.85 8.23 7.98
N ARG A 182 -19.48 7.46 8.87
CA ARG A 182 -20.11 6.19 8.50
C ARG A 182 -21.14 6.35 7.36
N ARG A 183 -21.98 7.39 7.42
CA ARG A 183 -22.96 7.69 6.36
C ARG A 183 -22.30 8.17 5.07
N ASP A 184 -21.19 8.89 5.18
CA ASP A 184 -20.45 9.37 4.01
C ASP A 184 -19.80 8.17 3.29
N VAL A 185 -19.12 7.27 4.01
CA VAL A 185 -18.59 5.99 3.48
C VAL A 185 -19.70 5.14 2.85
N LEU A 186 -20.86 5.03 3.49
CA LEU A 186 -22.03 4.33 2.94
C LEU A 186 -22.42 4.87 1.56
N ARG A 187 -22.52 6.20 1.42
CA ARG A 187 -22.93 6.89 0.18
C ARG A 187 -21.89 6.80 -0.92
N GLU A 188 -20.61 6.82 -0.57
CA GLU A 188 -19.51 6.73 -1.54
C GLU A 188 -19.30 5.31 -2.05
N THR A 189 -19.55 4.30 -1.21
CA THR A 189 -19.21 2.92 -1.55
C THR A 189 -20.33 2.20 -2.31
N ILE A 190 -21.60 2.55 -2.06
CA ILE A 190 -22.75 1.92 -2.71
C ILE A 190 -23.60 3.01 -3.38
N PRO A 191 -23.75 2.99 -4.73
CA PRO A 191 -24.66 3.88 -5.43
C PRO A 191 -26.08 3.80 -4.85
N ASN A 192 -26.74 4.95 -4.66
CA ASN A 192 -28.04 5.03 -3.97
C ASN A 192 -29.15 4.18 -4.63
N ASP A 193 -29.00 3.84 -5.91
CA ASP A 193 -29.90 3.02 -6.72
C ASP A 193 -29.69 1.50 -6.55
N GLU A 194 -28.53 1.07 -6.00
CA GLU A 194 -28.22 -0.34 -5.70
C GLU A 194 -28.56 -0.72 -4.24
N ILE A 195 -28.98 0.25 -3.42
CA ILE A 195 -29.34 0.04 -2.02
C ILE A 195 -30.77 -0.54 -1.95
N GLU A 196 -30.89 -1.87 -1.95
CA GLU A 196 -32.14 -2.55 -1.57
C GLU A 196 -32.39 -2.42 -0.06
N GLY A 197 -33.02 -1.31 0.35
CA GLY A 197 -33.39 -1.02 1.75
C GLY A 197 -32.37 -0.17 2.52
N GLU A 198 -32.79 0.54 3.56
CA GLU A 198 -31.89 1.42 4.32
C GLU A 198 -30.78 0.61 5.02
N ILE A 199 -29.55 0.64 4.48
CA ILE A 199 -28.37 0.13 5.18
C ILE A 199 -28.18 1.00 6.43
N SER A 200 -28.45 0.40 7.59
CA SER A 200 -28.51 1.10 8.88
C SER A 200 -27.34 0.73 9.79
N THR A 201 -26.66 -0.39 9.50
CA THR A 201 -25.55 -0.91 10.30
C THR A 201 -24.28 -1.17 9.48
N CYS A 202 -23.13 -1.20 10.17
CA CYS A 202 -21.84 -1.56 9.55
C CYS A 202 -21.81 -3.00 9.05
N ARG A 203 -22.51 -3.90 9.74
CA ARG A 203 -22.66 -5.29 9.32
C ARG A 203 -23.40 -5.40 8.00
N GLU A 204 -24.54 -4.73 7.88
CA GLU A 204 -25.33 -4.67 6.64
C GLU A 204 -24.50 -4.11 5.48
N LEU A 205 -23.70 -3.06 5.74
CA LEU A 205 -22.76 -2.53 4.76
C LEU A 205 -21.76 -3.58 4.28
N VAL A 206 -21.04 -4.22 5.21
CA VAL A 206 -20.03 -5.23 4.86
C VAL A 206 -20.64 -6.39 4.09
N GLU A 207 -21.83 -6.86 4.49
CA GLU A 207 -22.54 -7.92 3.76
C GLU A 207 -23.01 -7.48 2.36
N ALA A 208 -23.48 -6.24 2.21
CA ALA A 208 -23.81 -5.68 0.90
C ALA A 208 -22.58 -5.61 -0.01
N LEU A 209 -21.43 -5.19 0.52
CA LEU A 209 -20.17 -5.13 -0.23
C LEU A 209 -19.67 -6.52 -0.64
N LYS A 210 -19.75 -7.51 0.25
CA LYS A 210 -19.44 -8.91 -0.09
C LYS A 210 -20.31 -9.41 -1.25
N LYS A 211 -21.63 -9.21 -1.17
CA LYS A 211 -22.57 -9.63 -2.23
C LYS A 211 -22.28 -8.94 -3.56
N ARG A 212 -22.05 -7.62 -3.53
CA ARG A 212 -21.71 -6.83 -4.73
C ARG A 212 -20.45 -7.36 -5.40
N ARG A 213 -19.43 -7.70 -4.62
CA ARG A 213 -18.20 -8.27 -5.15
C ARG A 213 -18.44 -9.63 -5.82
N VAL A 214 -19.16 -10.54 -5.16
CA VAL A 214 -19.50 -11.84 -5.76
C VAL A 214 -20.29 -11.65 -7.06
N SER A 215 -21.21 -10.70 -7.09
CA SER A 215 -21.96 -10.33 -8.30
C SER A 215 -21.07 -9.73 -9.39
N ALA A 216 -20.11 -8.86 -9.04
CA ALA A 216 -19.18 -8.25 -9.97
C ALA A 216 -18.19 -9.26 -10.56
N GLU A 217 -17.68 -10.19 -9.76
CA GLU A 217 -16.86 -11.30 -10.24
C GLU A 217 -17.64 -12.19 -11.21
N GLY A 218 -18.89 -12.51 -10.90
CA GLY A 218 -19.79 -13.25 -11.79
C GLY A 218 -20.12 -12.50 -13.08
N ALA A 219 -20.37 -11.19 -13.01
CA ALA A 219 -20.61 -10.36 -14.18
C ALA A 219 -19.35 -10.26 -15.06
N LEU A 220 -18.16 -10.13 -14.46
CA LEU A 220 -16.90 -10.13 -15.20
C LEU A 220 -16.66 -11.48 -15.88
N ASP A 221 -17.01 -12.59 -15.24
CA ASP A 221 -16.97 -13.92 -15.86
C ASP A 221 -17.90 -14.02 -17.08
N LEU A 222 -19.12 -13.51 -16.97
CA LEU A 222 -20.06 -13.45 -18.09
C LEU A 222 -19.56 -12.56 -19.24
N VAL A 223 -18.94 -11.41 -18.92
CA VAL A 223 -18.33 -10.52 -19.93
C VAL A 223 -17.17 -11.24 -20.62
N ILE A 224 -16.31 -11.92 -19.87
CA ILE A 224 -15.22 -12.72 -20.44
C ILE A 224 -15.79 -13.82 -21.34
N GLU A 225 -16.80 -14.55 -20.90
CA GLU A 225 -17.44 -15.62 -21.66
C GLU A 225 -18.02 -15.08 -22.98
N ALA A 226 -18.78 -13.98 -22.93
CA ALA A 226 -19.32 -13.33 -24.12
C ALA A 226 -18.23 -12.88 -25.10
N HIS A 227 -17.11 -12.31 -24.62
CA HIS A 227 -15.99 -11.94 -25.49
C HIS A 227 -15.30 -13.16 -26.10
N MET A 228 -15.22 -14.27 -25.36
CA MET A 228 -14.66 -15.53 -25.86
C MET A 228 -15.57 -16.20 -26.89
N GLU A 229 -16.90 -15.98 -26.84
CA GLU A 229 -17.85 -16.45 -27.86
C GLU A 229 -17.55 -15.82 -29.23
N TYR A 230 -17.22 -14.52 -29.25
CA TYR A 230 -16.86 -13.76 -30.45
C TYR A 230 -15.35 -13.76 -30.76
N GLU A 231 -14.60 -14.75 -30.24
CA GLU A 231 -13.13 -14.81 -30.33
C GLU A 231 -12.58 -14.64 -31.75
N LYS A 232 -13.22 -15.26 -32.75
CA LYS A 232 -12.75 -15.21 -34.16
C LYS A 232 -12.83 -13.79 -34.72
N GLU A 233 -13.91 -13.08 -34.42
CA GLU A 233 -14.18 -11.73 -34.92
C GLU A 233 -13.23 -10.73 -34.24
N LEU A 234 -13.00 -10.88 -32.93
CA LEU A 234 -12.04 -10.07 -32.18
C LEU A 234 -10.60 -10.27 -32.66
N LEU A 235 -10.19 -11.51 -32.95
CA LEU A 235 -8.87 -11.78 -33.52
C LEU A 235 -8.72 -11.16 -34.91
N GLN A 236 -9.75 -11.29 -35.77
CA GLN A 236 -9.76 -10.68 -37.10
C GLN A 236 -9.72 -9.15 -37.04
N ALA A 237 -10.46 -8.53 -36.13
CA ALA A 237 -10.44 -7.09 -35.90
C ALA A 237 -9.05 -6.57 -35.50
N LYS A 238 -8.26 -7.40 -34.80
CA LYS A 238 -6.85 -7.12 -34.47
C LYS A 238 -5.86 -7.51 -35.58
N GLY A 239 -6.33 -7.89 -36.76
CA GLY A 239 -5.49 -8.32 -37.89
C GLY A 239 -4.83 -9.68 -37.69
N LEU A 240 -5.28 -10.47 -36.71
CA LEU A 240 -4.73 -11.78 -36.38
C LEU A 240 -5.59 -12.89 -37.01
N ASN A 241 -4.94 -13.90 -37.57
CA ASN A 241 -5.64 -15.02 -38.18
C ASN A 241 -6.14 -16.00 -37.09
N PRO A 242 -7.46 -16.22 -36.93
CA PRO A 242 -8.02 -17.12 -35.92
C PRO A 242 -7.62 -18.58 -36.11
N ARG A 243 -7.04 -18.95 -37.27
CA ARG A 243 -6.46 -20.30 -37.46
C ARG A 243 -5.20 -20.49 -36.63
N PHE A 244 -4.37 -19.46 -36.46
CA PHE A 244 -3.06 -19.55 -35.81
C PHE A 244 -3.04 -18.99 -34.38
N TYR A 245 -4.00 -18.14 -34.02
CA TYR A 245 -4.08 -17.48 -32.72
C TYR A 245 -5.35 -17.88 -31.95
N LYS A 246 -5.28 -17.75 -30.63
CA LYS A 246 -6.38 -17.96 -29.68
C LYS A 246 -6.33 -16.87 -28.60
N LEU A 247 -7.47 -16.36 -28.19
CA LEU A 247 -7.57 -15.40 -27.10
C LEU A 247 -7.47 -16.10 -25.75
N VAL A 248 -6.86 -15.39 -24.81
CA VAL A 248 -6.77 -15.77 -23.41
C VAL A 248 -7.12 -14.56 -22.58
N ALA A 249 -8.16 -14.66 -21.77
CA ALA A 249 -8.53 -13.63 -20.82
C ALA A 249 -7.71 -13.76 -19.54
N LEU A 250 -7.19 -12.64 -19.05
CA LEU A 250 -6.58 -12.49 -17.75
C LEU A 250 -7.42 -11.52 -16.92
N LYS A 251 -7.98 -12.00 -15.81
CA LYS A 251 -8.61 -11.13 -14.82
C LYS A 251 -7.55 -10.24 -14.16
N THR A 252 -7.81 -8.94 -14.13
CA THR A 252 -7.04 -7.93 -13.42
C THR A 252 -7.95 -7.21 -12.42
N PRO A 253 -7.39 -6.51 -11.42
CA PRO A 253 -8.21 -5.69 -10.51
C PRO A 253 -9.08 -4.65 -11.22
N GLU A 254 -8.67 -4.22 -12.43
CA GLU A 254 -9.35 -3.22 -13.26
C GLU A 254 -10.36 -3.83 -14.25
N GLY A 255 -10.46 -5.17 -14.35
CA GLY A 255 -11.35 -5.85 -15.28
C GLY A 255 -10.72 -7.10 -15.93
N ALA A 256 -10.78 -7.19 -17.26
CA ALA A 256 -10.21 -8.31 -18.01
C ALA A 256 -9.36 -7.83 -19.18
N VAL A 257 -8.14 -8.37 -19.28
CA VAL A 257 -7.23 -8.13 -20.40
C VAL A 257 -7.18 -9.37 -21.29
N PHE A 258 -7.40 -9.19 -22.59
CA PHE A 258 -7.40 -10.29 -23.56
C PHE A 258 -6.09 -10.31 -24.36
N TYR A 259 -5.34 -11.41 -24.23
CA TYR A 259 -4.12 -11.67 -24.97
C TYR A 259 -4.38 -12.61 -26.14
N ALA A 260 -3.86 -12.28 -27.32
CA ALA A 260 -3.83 -13.20 -28.44
C ALA A 260 -2.55 -14.04 -28.40
N VAL A 261 -2.70 -15.35 -28.26
CA VAL A 261 -1.60 -16.29 -28.10
C VAL A 261 -1.56 -17.24 -29.31
N PRO A 262 -0.38 -17.50 -29.91
CA PRO A 262 -0.24 -18.55 -30.91
C PRO A 262 -0.77 -19.88 -30.38
N LYS A 263 -1.59 -20.61 -31.15
CA LYS A 263 -2.23 -21.85 -30.69
C LYS A 263 -1.25 -22.91 -30.20
N LEU A 264 -0.05 -22.96 -30.79
CA LEU A 264 1.04 -23.85 -30.35
C LEU A 264 1.48 -23.57 -28.91
N LEU A 265 1.40 -22.31 -28.48
CA LEU A 265 1.76 -21.87 -27.14
C LEU A 265 0.55 -21.76 -26.20
N TYR A 266 -0.67 -21.95 -26.69
CA TYR A 266 -1.88 -21.81 -25.90
C TYR A 266 -1.94 -22.74 -24.67
N PRO A 267 -1.58 -24.03 -24.76
CA PRO A 267 -1.51 -24.89 -23.57
C PRO A 267 -0.49 -24.37 -22.53
N LEU A 268 0.66 -23.88 -22.99
CA LEU A 268 1.69 -23.30 -22.12
C LEU A 268 1.22 -21.99 -21.49
N ALA A 269 0.50 -21.15 -22.23
CA ALA A 269 -0.09 -19.92 -21.71
C ALA A 269 -1.17 -20.24 -20.65
N LEU A 270 -2.01 -21.25 -20.87
CA LEU A 270 -2.97 -21.70 -19.86
C LEU A 270 -2.28 -22.26 -18.62
N ILE A 271 -1.20 -23.02 -18.77
CA ILE A 271 -0.41 -23.52 -17.65
C ILE A 271 0.25 -22.36 -16.91
N TYR A 272 0.87 -21.42 -17.61
CA TYR A 272 1.48 -20.22 -17.03
C TYR A 272 0.46 -19.39 -16.25
N LEU A 273 -0.73 -19.17 -16.82
CA LEU A 273 -1.79 -18.43 -16.14
C LEU A 273 -2.41 -19.21 -14.99
N LYS A 274 -2.57 -20.54 -15.11
CA LYS A 274 -2.98 -21.39 -13.99
C LYS A 274 -1.93 -21.40 -12.89
N LEU A 275 -0.64 -21.46 -13.19
CA LEU A 275 0.44 -21.38 -12.20
C LEU A 275 0.51 -20.00 -11.56
N ARG A 276 0.27 -18.93 -12.32
CA ARG A 276 0.16 -17.57 -11.79
C ARG A 276 -1.09 -17.41 -10.91
N ALA A 277 -2.20 -18.02 -11.30
CA ALA A 277 -3.45 -18.03 -10.54
C ALA A 277 -3.40 -18.99 -9.34
N LEU A 278 -2.61 -20.06 -9.36
CA LEU A 278 -2.33 -20.95 -8.23
C LEU A 278 -1.25 -20.38 -7.32
N GLY A 279 -0.36 -19.53 -7.82
CA GLY A 279 0.46 -18.66 -6.97
C GLY A 279 -0.39 -17.65 -6.18
N ARG A 280 -1.56 -17.28 -6.72
CA ARG A 280 -2.60 -16.46 -6.04
C ARG A 280 -3.56 -17.29 -5.17
N ASN A 281 -4.07 -18.43 -5.67
CA ASN A 281 -5.11 -19.26 -5.03
C ASN A 281 -4.56 -20.45 -4.22
N GLY A 282 -3.28 -20.80 -4.35
CA GLY A 282 -2.63 -21.87 -3.57
C GLY A 282 -2.27 -21.46 -2.14
N ARG A 283 -2.54 -20.20 -1.76
CA ARG A 283 -2.49 -19.69 -0.38
C ARG A 283 -3.85 -19.73 0.33
N SER A 284 -4.89 -20.33 -0.27
CA SER A 284 -6.16 -20.67 0.37
C SER A 284 -6.38 -22.19 0.37
N GLY A 285 -5.74 -22.86 1.33
CA GLY A 285 -5.95 -24.29 1.67
C GLY A 285 -5.98 -24.47 3.20
N PRO A 286 -6.76 -25.42 3.72
CA PRO A 286 -7.30 -25.33 5.08
C PRO A 286 -6.32 -25.86 6.11
N THR A 287 -5.99 -25.02 7.09
CA THR A 287 -5.76 -25.40 8.50
C THR A 287 -6.03 -24.20 9.38
#